data_AF-A0AAD9F465-F1
#
_entry.id   AF-A0AAD9F465-F1
#
_cell.length_a   1.000
_cell.length_b   1.000
_cell.length_c   1.000
_cell.angle_alpha   90.00
_cell.angle_beta   90.00
_cell.angle_gamma   90.00
#
_symmetry.space_group_name_H-M   'P 1'
#
loop_
_entity.id
_entity.type
_entity.pdbx_description
1 polymer ?
#
loop_
_entity_poly.entity_id
_entity_poly.type
_entity_poly.pdbx_seq_one_letter_code
_entity_poly.pdbx_strand_id
1 'polypeptide(L)'
;MYPMNVAQACRFKHAVGGCSGKFLRYYYDSVHDKCKKFLWSGCIGNGNRFFDQTSCNTTCDGIHDDGEEAEEEEPDTPIAIICGVLLALIIAAIIITVTVLTVQSKKKNPKNKAAEKSKEPQSGTPLGDARDIEMS
;
A
#
# COMPACT_ATOMS: atom_id res chain seq x y z
N MET A 1 17.84 -15.67 -35.01
CA MET A 1 16.76 -15.21 -35.90
C MET A 1 16.29 -13.86 -35.35
N TYR A 2 16.59 -12.75 -36.02
CA TYR A 2 16.08 -11.42 -35.64
C TYR A 2 14.56 -11.42 -35.89
N PRO A 3 13.73 -10.72 -35.09
CA PRO A 3 12.30 -10.68 -35.36
C PRO A 3 12.08 -10.15 -36.79
N MET A 4 11.33 -10.91 -37.60
CA MET A 4 10.97 -10.53 -38.97
C MET A 4 10.07 -9.28 -38.99
N ASN A 5 9.49 -8.93 -37.85
CA ASN A 5 8.81 -7.67 -37.62
C ASN A 5 9.66 -6.78 -36.71
N VAL A 6 10.31 -5.77 -37.29
CA VAL A 6 11.15 -4.80 -36.58
C VAL A 6 10.33 -4.03 -35.53
N ALA A 7 9.05 -3.77 -35.80
CA ALA A 7 8.15 -3.07 -34.87
C ALA A 7 7.84 -3.89 -33.61
N GLN A 8 7.88 -5.23 -33.69
CA GLN A 8 7.70 -6.07 -32.49
C GLN A 8 8.84 -5.86 -31.48
N ALA A 9 10.02 -5.46 -31.95
CA ALA A 9 11.14 -5.18 -31.06
C ALA A 9 10.86 -3.98 -30.14
N CYS A 10 10.02 -3.03 -30.56
CA CYS A 10 9.69 -1.83 -29.80
C CYS A 10 8.98 -2.11 -28.47
N ARG A 11 8.35 -3.30 -28.32
CA ARG A 11 7.68 -3.74 -27.09
C ARG A 11 8.60 -4.36 -26.05
N PHE A 12 9.84 -4.69 -26.42
CA PHE A 12 10.78 -5.24 -25.43
C PHE A 12 11.40 -4.13 -24.58
N LYS A 13 11.72 -4.41 -23.31
CA LYS A 13 12.61 -3.52 -22.54
C LYS A 13 13.99 -3.44 -23.20
N HIS A 14 14.75 -2.37 -22.91
CA HIS A 14 16.14 -2.30 -23.40
C HIS A 14 17.00 -3.39 -22.76
N ALA A 15 17.87 -4.01 -23.55
CA ALA A 15 18.79 -5.03 -23.07
C ALA A 15 20.23 -4.52 -23.08
N VAL A 16 20.83 -4.31 -21.91
CA VAL A 16 22.23 -3.89 -21.75
C VAL A 16 23.19 -4.96 -22.31
N GLY A 17 22.88 -6.24 -22.14
CA GLY A 17 23.76 -7.36 -22.53
C GLY A 17 24.86 -7.64 -21.49
N GLY A 18 25.74 -8.60 -21.79
CA GLY A 18 26.71 -9.15 -20.81
C GLY A 18 28.19 -8.85 -21.10
N CYS A 19 28.50 -7.99 -22.07
CA CYS A 19 29.87 -7.61 -22.38
C CYS A 19 30.35 -6.38 -21.57
N SER A 20 31.57 -5.91 -21.79
CA SER A 20 32.15 -4.77 -21.05
C SER A 20 32.22 -3.46 -21.87
N GLY A 21 31.66 -3.43 -23.07
CA GLY A 21 31.61 -2.22 -23.89
C GLY A 21 30.62 -1.18 -23.35
N LYS A 22 30.73 0.05 -23.84
CA LYS A 22 29.82 1.15 -23.52
C LYS A 22 29.43 1.88 -24.80
N PHE A 23 28.46 1.32 -25.51
CA PHE A 23 27.98 1.88 -26.76
C PHE A 23 26.67 2.61 -26.54
N LEU A 24 26.66 3.93 -26.76
CA LEU A 24 25.43 4.71 -26.72
C LEU A 24 24.48 4.22 -27.82
N ARG A 25 23.26 3.87 -27.43
CA ARG A 25 22.17 3.44 -28.31
C ARG A 25 20.86 4.04 -27.86
N TYR A 26 19.86 3.92 -28.71
CA TYR A 26 18.50 4.35 -28.42
C TYR A 26 17.60 3.12 -28.28
N TYR A 27 16.64 3.18 -27.36
CA TYR A 27 15.57 2.20 -27.23
C TYR A 27 14.25 2.94 -27.14
N TYR A 28 13.18 2.31 -27.59
CA TYR A 28 11.83 2.83 -27.47
C TYR A 28 11.24 2.46 -26.11
N ASP A 29 10.78 3.46 -25.36
CA ASP A 29 10.08 3.29 -24.11
C ASP A 29 8.58 3.39 -24.35
N SER A 30 7.92 2.23 -24.49
CA SER A 30 6.48 2.07 -24.75
C SER A 30 5.58 2.56 -23.62
N VAL A 31 6.13 2.79 -22.41
CA VAL A 31 5.37 3.35 -21.27
C VAL A 31 5.25 4.86 -21.40
N HIS A 32 6.24 5.50 -22.02
CA HIS A 32 6.33 6.95 -22.14
C HIS A 32 6.29 7.43 -23.59
N ASP A 33 6.02 6.52 -24.52
CA ASP A 33 5.98 6.71 -25.97
C ASP A 33 7.17 7.49 -26.52
N LYS A 34 8.37 7.15 -26.06
CA LYS A 34 9.56 7.93 -26.42
C LYS A 34 10.83 7.12 -26.55
N CYS A 35 11.63 7.48 -27.54
CA CYS A 35 12.98 6.96 -27.68
C CYS A 35 13.92 7.59 -26.63
N LYS A 36 14.53 6.73 -25.80
CA LYS A 36 15.48 7.08 -24.75
C LYS A 36 16.87 6.52 -25.07
N LYS A 37 17.91 7.15 -24.51
CA LYS A 37 19.29 6.68 -24.61
C LYS A 37 19.57 5.59 -23.57
N PHE A 38 20.40 4.61 -23.93
CA PHE A 38 20.98 3.65 -23.00
C PHE A 38 22.39 3.21 -23.45
N LEU A 39 23.15 2.59 -22.55
CA LEU A 39 24.45 2.00 -22.86
C LEU A 39 24.29 0.51 -23.12
N TRP A 40 24.61 0.08 -24.34
CA TRP A 40 24.68 -1.32 -24.70
C TRP A 40 26.12 -1.83 -24.53
N SER A 41 26.25 -3.04 -24.01
CA SER A 41 27.52 -3.68 -23.67
C SER A 41 28.35 -4.13 -24.87
N GLY A 42 27.76 -4.18 -26.07
CA GLY A 42 28.44 -4.61 -27.30
C GLY A 42 28.16 -6.06 -27.70
N CYS A 43 27.44 -6.83 -26.89
CA CYS A 43 27.00 -8.17 -27.27
C CYS A 43 25.68 -8.54 -26.57
N ILE A 44 24.98 -9.54 -27.13
CA ILE A 44 23.73 -10.10 -26.59
C ILE A 44 22.63 -9.02 -26.48
N GLY A 45 21.40 -9.43 -26.18
CA GLY A 45 20.25 -8.56 -26.00
C GLY A 45 19.22 -8.73 -27.10
N ASN A 46 18.30 -7.77 -27.20
CA ASN A 46 17.15 -7.84 -28.09
C ASN A 46 17.21 -6.75 -29.18
N GLY A 47 16.13 -6.65 -29.97
CA GLY A 47 16.03 -5.70 -31.09
C GLY A 47 15.61 -4.29 -30.71
N ASN A 48 15.25 -4.01 -29.44
CA ASN A 48 14.93 -2.64 -29.01
C ASN A 48 16.22 -1.84 -28.80
N ARG A 49 16.98 -1.66 -29.88
CA ARG A 49 18.30 -1.06 -29.88
C ARG A 49 18.60 -0.46 -31.25
N PHE A 50 18.49 0.86 -31.31
CA PHE A 50 18.70 1.68 -32.48
C PHE A 50 20.00 2.47 -32.37
N PHE A 51 20.60 2.81 -33.50
CA PHE A 51 21.85 3.56 -33.54
C PHE A 51 21.64 5.03 -33.16
N ASP A 52 20.52 5.61 -33.60
CA ASP A 52 20.19 7.01 -33.45
C ASP A 52 18.70 7.19 -33.08
N GLN A 53 18.34 8.41 -32.70
CA GLN A 53 16.99 8.73 -32.26
C GLN A 53 15.96 8.66 -33.40
N THR A 54 16.36 9.04 -34.61
CA THR A 54 15.46 9.08 -35.77
C THR A 54 15.07 7.67 -36.17
N SER A 55 16.02 6.74 -36.28
CA SER A 55 15.73 5.33 -36.60
C SER A 55 14.84 4.67 -35.55
N CYS A 56 15.01 5.02 -34.27
CA CYS A 56 14.12 4.59 -33.20
C CYS A 56 12.70 5.12 -33.39
N ASN A 57 12.54 6.44 -33.54
CA ASN A 57 11.22 7.07 -33.71
C ASN A 57 10.51 6.54 -34.96
N THR A 58 11.16 6.54 -36.12
CA THR A 58 10.55 6.05 -37.37
C THR A 58 10.11 4.59 -37.30
N THR A 59 10.78 3.76 -36.48
CA THR A 59 10.42 2.35 -36.34
C THR A 59 9.28 2.12 -35.34
N CYS A 60 9.25 2.89 -34.26
CA CYS A 60 8.46 2.57 -33.08
C CYS A 60 7.37 3.59 -32.72
N ASP A 61 7.31 4.73 -33.39
CA ASP A 61 6.32 5.77 -33.09
C ASP A 61 4.88 5.22 -33.16
N GLY A 62 4.08 5.56 -32.15
CA GLY A 62 2.70 5.07 -32.00
C GLY A 62 2.54 3.61 -31.53
N ILE A 63 3.61 2.91 -31.13
CA ILE A 63 3.50 1.58 -30.52
C ILE A 63 3.33 1.72 -29.01
N HIS A 64 2.09 1.70 -28.55
CA HIS A 64 1.80 1.62 -27.11
C HIS A 64 1.86 0.16 -26.66
N ASP A 65 2.37 -0.10 -25.44
CA ASP A 65 2.12 -1.38 -24.79
C ASP A 65 0.71 -1.34 -24.20
N ASP A 66 -0.23 -1.97 -24.91
CA ASP A 66 -1.51 -2.41 -24.38
C ASP A 66 -1.39 -3.71 -23.58
N GLY A 67 -0.18 -4.28 -23.53
CA GLY A 67 0.14 -5.52 -22.84
C GLY A 67 0.22 -5.34 -21.34
N GLU A 68 -0.79 -5.89 -20.66
CA GLU A 68 -0.72 -6.64 -19.39
C GLU A 68 0.63 -6.47 -18.71
N GLU A 69 0.65 -5.77 -17.57
CA GLU A 69 1.81 -5.78 -16.70
C GLU A 69 2.19 -7.25 -16.50
N ALA A 70 3.26 -7.68 -17.17
CA ALA A 70 4.06 -8.77 -16.66
C ALA A 70 4.57 -8.19 -15.34
N GLU A 71 3.77 -8.43 -14.31
CA GLU A 71 4.19 -8.48 -12.94
C GLU A 71 5.58 -9.11 -12.98
N GLU A 72 6.61 -8.29 -12.84
CA GLU A 72 7.83 -8.79 -12.25
C GLU A 72 7.42 -9.17 -10.83
N GLU A 73 6.87 -10.38 -10.67
CA GLU A 73 6.95 -11.13 -9.43
C GLU A 73 8.44 -11.29 -9.12
N GLU A 74 9.07 -10.26 -8.56
CA GLU A 74 10.18 -10.42 -7.65
C GLU A 74 9.70 -9.99 -6.25
N PRO A 75 9.24 -10.96 -5.43
CA PRO A 75 8.84 -10.71 -4.05
C PRO A 75 10.06 -10.55 -3.14
N ASP A 76 10.91 -9.56 -3.39
CA ASP A 76 12.00 -9.18 -2.47
C ASP A 76 11.82 -7.75 -1.91
N THR A 77 10.61 -7.20 -1.97
CA THR A 77 10.30 -6.02 -1.17
C THR A 77 9.97 -6.42 0.28
N PRO A 78 10.72 -5.92 1.30
CA PRO A 78 10.40 -6.14 2.71
C PRO A 78 9.03 -5.57 3.12
N ILE A 79 8.39 -4.79 2.23
CA ILE A 79 7.06 -4.20 2.42
C ILE A 79 5.99 -5.30 2.56
N ALA A 80 6.05 -6.38 1.77
CA ALA A 80 5.08 -7.48 1.88
C ALA A 80 5.18 -8.18 3.25
N ILE A 81 6.40 -8.39 3.75
CA ILE A 81 6.67 -8.95 5.07
C ILE A 81 6.18 -8.00 6.17
N ILE A 82 6.50 -6.71 6.06
CA ILE A 82 6.07 -5.68 7.03
C ILE A 82 4.54 -5.63 7.10
N CYS A 83 3.85 -5.58 5.96
CA CYS A 83 2.39 -5.58 5.90
C CYS A 83 1.81 -6.86 6.50
N GLY A 84 2.37 -8.03 6.18
CA GLY A 84 1.93 -9.32 6.75
C GLY A 84 2.07 -9.38 8.27
N VAL A 85 3.22 -8.95 8.81
CA VAL A 85 3.46 -8.92 10.25
C VAL A 85 2.53 -7.93 10.96
N LEU A 86 2.35 -6.73 10.40
CA LEU A 86 1.44 -5.73 10.96
C LEU A 86 -0.02 -6.26 11.01
N LEU A 87 -0.49 -6.89 9.93
CA LEU A 87 -1.82 -7.48 9.89
C LEU A 87 -1.97 -8.61 10.91
N ALA A 88 -0.99 -9.50 11.02
CA ALA A 88 -1.00 -10.60 11.99
C ALA A 88 -1.07 -10.09 13.44
N LEU A 89 -0.30 -9.05 13.78
CA LEU A 89 -0.31 -8.45 15.12
C LEU A 89 -1.65 -7.78 15.45
N ILE A 90 -2.25 -7.08 14.48
CA ILE A 90 -3.56 -6.45 14.65
C ILE A 90 -4.63 -7.53 14.88
N ILE A 91 -4.63 -8.60 14.09
CA ILE A 91 -5.57 -9.73 14.24
C ILE A 91 -5.39 -10.39 15.61
N ALA A 92 -4.15 -10.67 16.03
CA ALA A 92 -3.87 -11.25 17.34
C ALA A 92 -4.37 -10.34 18.48
N ALA A 93 -4.12 -9.03 18.41
CA ALA A 93 -4.60 -8.07 19.39
C ALA A 93 -6.14 -8.02 19.47
N ILE A 94 -6.82 -8.07 18.32
CA ILE A 94 -8.29 -8.12 18.26
C ILE A 94 -8.80 -9.42 18.90
N ILE A 95 -8.22 -10.57 18.56
CA ILE A 95 -8.59 -11.87 19.14
C ILE A 95 -8.39 -11.89 20.65
N ILE A 96 -7.24 -11.40 21.14
CA ILE A 96 -6.96 -11.30 22.58
C ILE A 96 -7.99 -10.38 23.27
N THR A 97 -8.30 -9.24 22.66
CA THR A 97 -9.29 -8.30 23.22
C THR A 97 -10.67 -8.93 23.29
N VAL A 98 -11.12 -9.58 22.21
CA VAL A 98 -12.42 -10.27 22.16
C VAL A 98 -12.48 -11.41 23.18
N THR A 99 -11.46 -12.27 23.26
CA THR A 99 -11.41 -13.36 24.23
C THR A 99 -11.45 -12.83 25.67
N VAL A 100 -10.70 -11.78 25.99
CA VAL A 100 -10.74 -11.11 27.29
C VAL A 100 -12.12 -10.51 27.59
N LEU A 101 -12.75 -9.83 26.63
CA LEU A 101 -14.11 -9.28 26.79
C LEU A 101 -15.14 -10.39 27.01
N THR A 102 -15.03 -11.54 26.32
CA THR A 102 -15.93 -12.69 26.53
C THR A 102 -15.72 -13.36 27.89
N VAL A 103 -14.47 -13.45 28.38
CA VAL A 103 -14.14 -14.01 29.70
C VAL A 103 -14.54 -13.05 30.82
N GLN A 104 -14.34 -11.74 30.65
CA GLN A 104 -14.79 -10.73 31.62
C GLN A 104 -16.32 -10.66 31.70
N SER A 105 -17.03 -10.87 30.59
CA SER A 105 -18.48 -10.97 30.57
C SER A 105 -18.99 -12.23 31.30
N LYS A 106 -18.21 -13.33 31.29
CA LYS A 106 -18.46 -14.51 32.14
C LYS A 106 -18.07 -14.28 33.61
N LYS A 107 -17.04 -13.48 33.90
CA LYS A 107 -16.55 -13.20 35.25
C LYS A 107 -17.40 -12.17 36.01
N LYS A 108 -18.19 -11.34 35.33
CA LYS A 108 -19.06 -10.30 35.94
C LYS A 108 -20.46 -10.77 36.36
N ASN A 109 -20.71 -12.06 36.60
CA ASN A 109 -21.99 -12.50 37.19
C ASN A 109 -21.87 -13.36 38.46
N PRO A 110 -21.50 -12.76 39.61
CA PRO A 110 -21.95 -13.20 40.92
C PRO A 110 -23.28 -12.50 41.29
N LYS A 111 -24.31 -13.34 41.51
CA LYS A 111 -25.66 -12.98 41.98
C LYS A 111 -25.61 -12.16 43.28
N ASN A 112 -26.31 -11.02 43.31
CA ASN A 112 -26.91 -10.49 44.54
C ASN A 112 -28.42 -10.31 44.32
N LYS A 113 -29.21 -11.21 44.94
CA LYS A 113 -30.65 -11.05 45.17
C LYS A 113 -30.86 -10.90 46.68
N ALA A 114 -31.39 -9.75 47.10
CA ALA A 114 -32.28 -9.52 48.25
C ALA A 114 -32.83 -8.09 48.03
N ALA A 115 -34.11 -7.93 47.70
CA ALA A 115 -35.21 -7.64 48.63
C ALA A 115 -35.00 -6.29 49.35
N GLU A 116 -35.92 -5.34 49.47
CA GLU A 116 -37.30 -5.08 49.04
C GLU A 116 -37.59 -3.66 49.58
N LYS A 117 -38.43 -2.86 48.89
CA LYS A 117 -39.12 -1.63 49.38
C LYS A 117 -38.23 -0.44 49.77
N SER A 118 -38.63 0.82 49.60
CA SER A 118 -39.96 1.40 49.41
C SER A 118 -39.87 2.61 48.47
N LYS A 119 -40.99 2.88 47.81
CA LYS A 119 -41.25 3.99 46.90
C LYS A 119 -42.18 4.96 47.62
N GLU A 120 -41.83 6.24 47.75
CA GLU A 120 -42.77 7.38 47.70
C GLU A 120 -42.00 8.72 47.51
N PRO A 121 -42.58 9.76 46.84
CA PRO A 121 -41.88 10.93 46.32
C PRO A 121 -42.15 12.23 47.13
N GLN A 122 -41.74 13.36 46.52
CA GLN A 122 -42.03 14.77 46.84
C GLN A 122 -41.14 15.41 47.91
N SER A 123 -40.37 16.44 47.51
CA SER A 123 -40.76 17.87 47.47
C SER A 123 -40.88 18.46 48.87
N GLY A 124 -40.05 19.46 49.16
CA GLY A 124 -40.18 20.26 50.38
C GLY A 124 -38.88 20.95 50.75
N THR A 125 -38.74 22.20 50.32
CA THR A 125 -37.92 23.21 50.99
C THR A 125 -38.34 23.30 52.47
N PRO A 126 -37.41 23.55 53.39
CA PRO A 126 -37.72 24.48 54.48
C PRO A 126 -36.78 25.68 54.50
N LEU A 127 -37.46 26.82 54.44
CA LEU A 127 -37.07 28.14 54.90
C LEU A 127 -36.72 28.10 56.40
N GLY A 128 -35.76 28.91 56.87
CA GLY A 128 -35.59 29.14 58.31
C GLY A 128 -34.26 29.73 58.77
N ASP A 129 -34.26 31.05 58.86
CA ASP A 129 -33.63 31.91 59.88
C ASP A 129 -32.11 32.14 59.96
N ALA A 130 -31.78 33.37 59.52
CA ALA A 130 -31.27 34.47 60.35
C ALA A 130 -29.95 34.27 61.10
N ARG A 131 -29.00 35.16 60.82
CA ARG A 131 -28.43 36.06 61.83
C ARG A 131 -27.70 37.23 61.19
N ASP A 132 -28.11 38.41 61.65
CA ASP A 132 -27.57 39.73 61.41
C ASP A 132 -26.12 39.87 61.87
N ILE A 133 -25.32 40.67 61.17
CA ILE A 133 -24.33 41.62 61.71
C ILE A 133 -24.30 42.80 60.73
N GLU A 134 -24.86 43.93 61.17
CA GLU A 134 -24.66 45.26 60.62
C GLU A 134 -23.41 45.90 61.26
N MET A 135 -22.92 46.96 60.62
CA MET A 135 -22.23 48.12 61.20
C MET A 135 -20.70 48.14 61.08
N SER A 136 -20.19 48.88 60.08
CA SER A 136 -19.82 50.31 60.20
C SER A 136 -19.13 50.83 58.94
#